data_AF-A0A1N7QD76-F1
#
_entry.id   AF-A0A1N7QD76-F1
#
_cell.length_a   1.000
_cell.length_b   1.000
_cell.length_c   1.000
_cell.angle_alpha   90.00
_cell.angle_beta   90.00
_cell.angle_gamma   90.00
#
_symmetry.space_group_name_H-M   'P 1'
#
loop_
_entity.id
_entity.type
_entity.pdbx_description
1 polymer ?
#
loop_
_entity_poly.entity_id
_entity_poly.type
_entity_poly.pdbx_seq_one_letter_code
_entity_poly.pdbx_strand_id
1 'polypeptide(L)'
;MTQEQRLIPLVLSNGALNSAVATGNNASWHCSCERILPLIGKSGQIKGPSENTSVECPDCKIRYFVEPDGGDYKRAVRVVEL
;
A
#
# COMPACT_ATOMS: atom_id res chain seq x y z
N MET A 1 12.14 -20.44 -1.90
CA MET A 1 12.32 -19.12 -2.54
C MET A 1 12.35 -18.09 -1.43
N THR A 2 13.42 -17.30 -1.32
CA THR A 2 13.52 -16.17 -0.39
C THR A 2 12.59 -15.06 -0.82
N GLN A 3 11.88 -14.44 0.13
CA GLN A 3 11.11 -13.23 -0.18
C GLN A 3 12.05 -12.02 -0.14
N GLU A 4 12.04 -11.22 -1.20
CA GLU A 4 12.87 -10.02 -1.32
C GLU A 4 12.06 -8.75 -1.07
N GLN A 5 12.69 -7.81 -0.36
CA GLN A 5 12.18 -6.46 -0.20
C GLN A 5 12.47 -5.64 -1.46
N ARG A 6 11.51 -4.81 -1.85
CA ARG A 6 11.65 -3.86 -2.96
C ARG A 6 10.94 -2.57 -2.67
N LEU A 7 11.40 -1.48 -3.26
CA LEU A 7 10.65 -0.23 -3.27
C LEU A 7 9.54 -0.29 -4.31
N ILE A 8 8.35 0.16 -3.93
CA ILE A 8 7.21 0.40 -4.82
C ILE A 8 6.71 1.83 -4.59
N PRO A 9 6.10 2.49 -5.59
CA PRO A 9 5.61 3.85 -5.43
C PRO A 9 4.42 3.91 -4.46
N LEU A 10 4.39 4.97 -3.66
CA LEU A 10 3.21 5.45 -2.92
C LEU A 10 2.69 6.68 -3.66
N VAL A 11 1.49 6.56 -4.23
CA VAL A 11 0.81 7.62 -4.99
C VAL A 11 -0.17 8.33 -4.05
N LEU A 12 0.12 9.59 -3.74
CA LEU A 12 -0.73 10.43 -2.89
C LEU A 12 -1.72 11.25 -3.74
N SER A 13 -2.85 11.65 -3.16
CA SER A 13 -3.91 12.38 -3.88
C SER A 13 -3.46 13.76 -4.39
N ASN A 14 -2.44 14.35 -3.76
CA ASN A 14 -1.81 15.61 -4.18
C ASN A 14 -0.81 15.44 -5.34
N GLY A 15 -0.66 14.23 -5.88
CA GLY A 15 0.30 13.91 -6.94
C GLY A 15 1.74 13.71 -6.46
N ALA A 16 2.02 13.83 -5.16
CA ALA A 16 3.33 13.54 -4.63
C ALA A 16 3.62 12.02 -4.70
N LEU A 17 4.85 11.71 -5.10
CA LEU A 17 5.36 10.35 -5.16
C LEU A 17 6.27 10.09 -3.98
N ASN A 18 5.80 9.23 -3.08
CA ASN A 18 6.59 8.67 -1.99
C ASN A 18 6.95 7.22 -2.29
N SER A 19 7.62 6.56 -1.35
CA SER A 19 8.01 5.15 -1.47
C SER A 19 7.37 4.29 -0.38
N ALA A 20 7.06 3.05 -0.74
CA ALA A 20 6.69 1.98 0.16
C ALA A 20 7.66 0.80 -0.02
N VAL A 21 7.84 0.00 1.02
CA VAL A 21 8.63 -1.24 0.97
C VAL A 21 7.67 -2.41 0.84
N ALA A 22 7.87 -3.25 -0.19
CA ALA A 22 7.03 -4.40 -0.46
C ALA A 22 7.78 -5.72 -0.36
N THR A 23 7.11 -6.75 0.15
CA THR A 23 7.59 -8.14 0.25
C THR A 23 6.45 -9.08 -0.13
N GLY A 24 6.59 -9.83 -1.23
CA GLY A 24 5.48 -10.61 -1.79
C GLY A 24 4.27 -9.72 -2.11
N ASN A 25 3.11 -10.03 -1.52
CA ASN A 25 1.86 -9.28 -1.65
C ASN A 25 1.64 -8.23 -0.54
N ASN A 26 2.58 -8.08 0.40
CA ASN A 26 2.50 -7.09 1.47
C ASN A 26 3.30 -5.84 1.12
N ALA A 27 2.90 -4.70 1.69
CA ALA A 27 3.60 -3.43 1.62
C ALA A 27 3.55 -2.70 2.97
N SER A 28 4.57 -1.89 3.23
CA SER A 28 4.65 -0.99 4.37
C SER A 28 5.08 0.42 3.91
N TRP A 29 4.46 1.45 4.47
CA TRP A 29 4.70 2.85 4.09
C TRP A 29 4.41 3.81 5.25
N HIS A 30 4.97 5.01 5.19
CA HIS A 30 4.53 6.10 6.06
C HIS A 30 3.34 6.81 5.42
N CYS A 31 2.34 7.12 6.26
CA CYS A 31 1.19 7.92 5.87
C CYS A 31 1.63 9.34 5.51
N SER A 32 0.85 10.04 4.67
CA SER A 32 1.06 11.44 4.32
C SER A 32 0.96 12.40 5.51
N CYS A 33 0.36 11.98 6.64
CA CYS A 33 0.37 12.73 7.89
C CYS A 33 1.67 12.57 8.70
N GLU A 34 2.70 11.95 8.14
CA GLU A 34 4.03 11.78 8.73
C GLU A 34 4.04 11.07 10.09
N ARG A 35 3.08 10.16 10.31
CA ARG A 35 3.07 9.36 11.53
C ARG A 35 4.35 8.53 11.69
N ILE A 36 4.76 8.34 12.93
CA ILE A 36 6.01 7.63 13.29
C ILE A 36 5.93 6.15 12.89
N LEU A 37 4.81 5.48 13.15
CA LEU A 37 4.66 4.06 12.87
C LEU A 37 4.16 3.83 11.45
N PRO A 38 4.85 3.00 10.64
CA PRO A 38 4.40 2.75 9.28
C PRO A 38 3.06 2.01 9.29
N LEU A 39 2.28 2.25 8.24
CA LEU A 39 1.14 1.42 7.89
C LEU A 39 1.64 0.13 7.23
N ILE A 40 0.86 -0.94 7.37
CA ILE A 40 1.13 -2.23 6.75
C ILE A 40 -0.17 -2.69 6.11
N GLY A 41 -0.09 -3.11 4.85
CA GLY A 41 -1.22 -3.60 4.09
C GLY A 41 -0.83 -4.77 3.20
N LYS A 42 -1.86 -5.50 2.76
CA LYS A 42 -1.74 -6.54 1.73
C LYS A 42 -2.43 -6.08 0.46
N SER A 43 -1.94 -6.52 -0.68
CA SER A 43 -2.57 -6.27 -1.97
C SER A 43 -4.00 -6.82 -1.99
N GLY A 44 -4.94 -6.10 -2.59
CA GLY A 44 -6.31 -6.60 -2.74
C GLY A 44 -6.62 -7.18 -4.12
N GLN A 45 -7.84 -6.91 -4.58
CA GLN A 45 -8.36 -7.44 -5.84
C GLN A 45 -8.10 -6.46 -6.99
N ILE A 46 -8.03 -6.95 -8.23
CA ILE A 46 -7.85 -6.08 -9.41
C ILE A 46 -8.99 -5.06 -9.53
N LYS A 47 -10.20 -5.46 -9.14
CA LYS A 47 -11.38 -4.57 -9.16
C LYS A 47 -11.29 -3.41 -8.17
N GLY A 48 -10.28 -3.39 -7.30
CA GLY A 48 -10.03 -2.32 -6.35
C GLY A 48 -10.10 -2.74 -4.87
N PRO A 49 -10.13 -1.75 -3.96
CA PRO A 49 -10.15 -1.98 -2.52
C PRO A 49 -11.43 -2.64 -2.03
N SER A 50 -11.28 -3.45 -0.98
CA SER A 50 -12.35 -3.98 -0.13
C SER A 50 -12.12 -3.55 1.32
N GLU A 51 -13.09 -3.75 2.20
CA GLU A 51 -12.91 -3.51 3.64
C GLU A 51 -11.71 -4.24 4.23
N ASN A 52 -11.41 -5.45 3.73
CA ASN A 52 -10.31 -6.30 4.20
C ASN A 52 -8.93 -5.98 3.60
N THR A 53 -8.87 -5.06 2.63
CA THR A 53 -7.64 -4.72 1.90
C THR A 53 -7.38 -3.21 1.87
N SER A 54 -8.31 -2.41 2.41
CA SER A 54 -8.12 -0.99 2.66
C SER A 54 -7.43 -0.82 4.01
N VAL A 55 -6.44 0.05 4.06
CA VAL A 55 -5.73 0.38 5.30
C VAL A 55 -6.04 1.83 5.65
N GLU A 56 -6.75 2.04 6.75
CA GLU A 56 -7.02 3.37 7.28
C GLU A 56 -5.87 3.79 8.22
N CYS A 57 -5.35 5.00 8.03
CA CYS A 57 -4.45 5.61 8.98
C CYS A 57 -5.22 5.93 10.27
N PRO A 58 -4.79 5.44 11.45
CA PRO A 58 -5.50 5.70 12.69
C PRO A 58 -5.47 7.18 13.09
N ASP A 59 -4.43 7.92 12.66
CA ASP A 59 -4.14 9.28 13.10
C ASP A 59 -4.88 10.33 12.25
N CYS A 60 -4.92 10.16 10.92
CA CYS A 60 -5.55 11.13 10.00
C CYS A 60 -6.75 10.59 9.21
N LYS A 61 -7.12 9.32 9.40
CA LYS A 61 -8.25 8.64 8.73
C LYS A 61 -8.16 8.51 7.21
N ILE A 62 -7.04 8.91 6.61
CA ILE A 62 -6.78 8.67 5.19
C ILE A 62 -6.70 7.17 4.94
N ARG A 63 -7.33 6.71 3.86
CA ARG A 63 -7.34 5.31 3.46
C ARG A 63 -6.34 5.07 2.34
N TYR A 64 -5.77 3.87 2.34
CA TYR A 64 -4.82 3.43 1.34
C TYR A 64 -5.20 2.06 0.81
N PHE A 65 -4.76 1.79 -0.42
CA PHE A 65 -4.91 0.51 -1.06
C PHE A 65 -3.58 0.05 -1.65
N VAL A 66 -3.24 -1.22 -1.41
CA VAL A 66 -2.08 -1.86 -2.04
C VAL A 66 -2.57 -2.54 -3.31
N GLU A 67 -2.06 -2.10 -4.45
CA GLU A 67 -2.46 -2.68 -5.73
C GLU A 67 -1.70 -3.96 -6.06
N PRO A 68 -2.39 -4.98 -6.60
CA PRO A 68 -1.75 -6.23 -6.99
C PRO A 68 -1.23 -6.24 -8.44
N ASP A 69 -0.26 -7.10 -8.70
CA ASP A 69 0.34 -7.34 -10.02
C ASP A 69 -0.49 -8.31 -10.87
N GLY A 70 -1.31 -7.80 -11.78
CA GLY A 70 -1.95 -8.59 -12.84
C GLY A 70 -2.89 -9.72 -12.38
N GLY A 71 -3.26 -9.78 -11.09
CA GLY A 71 -4.13 -10.81 -10.52
C GLY A 71 -4.56 -10.50 -9.09
N ASP A 72 -5.66 -11.06 -8.62
CA ASP A 72 -6.10 -10.86 -7.23
C ASP A 72 -5.06 -11.35 -6.21
N TYR A 73 -4.80 -10.51 -5.19
CA TYR A 73 -3.89 -10.78 -4.08
C TYR A 73 -2.44 -11.14 -4.50
N LYS A 74 -2.05 -10.76 -5.72
CA LYS A 74 -0.70 -10.98 -6.27
C LYS A 74 0.31 -10.02 -5.69
N ARG A 75 1.50 -10.00 -6.28
CA ARG A 75 2.62 -9.18 -5.83
C ARG A 75 2.20 -7.71 -5.70
N ALA A 76 2.58 -7.04 -4.61
CA ALA A 76 2.28 -5.61 -4.45
C ALA A 76 3.10 -4.78 -5.45
N VAL A 77 2.47 -3.88 -6.21
CA VAL A 77 3.15 -3.07 -7.25
C VAL A 77 3.11 -1.58 -7.00
N ARG A 78 2.11 -1.08 -6.27
CA ARG A 78 2.06 0.29 -5.76
C ARG A 78 1.12 0.38 -4.56
N VAL A 79 1.25 1.45 -3.80
CA VAL A 79 0.27 1.87 -2.80
C VAL A 79 -0.39 3.14 -3.30
N VAL A 80 -1.71 3.23 -3.20
CA VAL A 80 -2.47 4.42 -3.61
C VAL A 80 -3.27 4.95 -2.42
N GLU A 81 -3.30 6.26 -2.27
CA GLU A 81 -4.26 6.95 -1.40
C GLU A 81 -5.66 6.90 -2.03
N LEU A 82 -6.70 6.66 -1.21
CA LEU A 82 -8.10 6.50 -1.63
C LEU A 82 -8.95 7.74 -1.33
#